data_AF-A0A699VQI8-F1
#
_entry.id   AF-A0A699VQI8-F1
#
_cell.length_a   1.000
_cell.length_b   1.000
_cell.length_c   1.000
_cell.angle_alpha   90.00
_cell.angle_beta   90.00
_cell.angle_gamma   90.00
#
_symmetry.space_group_name_H-M   'P 1'
#
loop_
_entity.id
_entity.type
_entity.pdbx_description
1 polymer ?
#
loop_
_entity_poly.entity_id
_entity_poly.type
_entity_poly.pdbx_seq_one_letter_code
_entity_poly.pdbx_strand_id
1 'polypeptide(L)' 'AMAFEQSSSGPALQEMIPGTISSGLVLKPSSSTSYVPPSRNDWDLLFQPLFDELLNPPPSVDNQAAEVVAPIAE' A
#
# COMPACT_ATOMS: atom_id res chain seq x y z
N ALA A 1 1.41 -22.46 25.36
CA ALA A 1 2.71 -21.87 25.02
C ALA A 1 3.22 -22.57 23.76
N MET A 2 3.37 -21.85 22.67
CA MET A 2 3.83 -22.42 21.40
C MET A 2 5.21 -21.83 21.13
N ALA A 3 6.24 -22.67 21.26
CA ALA A 3 7.62 -22.35 20.97
C ALA A 3 7.85 -22.54 19.46
N PHE A 4 8.37 -21.51 18.79
CA PHE A 4 8.79 -21.62 17.41
C PHE A 4 10.31 -21.61 17.39
N GLU A 5 10.91 -22.79 17.43
CA GLU A 5 12.31 -22.96 17.01
C GLU A 5 12.33 -22.90 15.48
N GLN A 6 12.65 -21.73 14.93
CA GLN A 6 12.92 -21.64 13.50
C GLN A 6 14.42 -21.71 13.25
N SER A 7 14.89 -22.94 13.17
CA SER A 7 16.16 -23.32 12.57
C SER A 7 16.10 -23.09 11.05
N SER A 8 16.17 -21.82 10.61
CA SER A 8 16.56 -21.51 9.24
C SER A 8 18.05 -21.24 9.19
N SER A 9 18.82 -22.33 9.16
CA SER A 9 20.22 -22.31 8.70
C SER A 9 20.21 -21.91 7.22
N GLY A 10 20.19 -20.61 6.95
CA GLY A 10 20.51 -20.07 5.62
C GLY A 10 21.99 -20.32 5.31
N PRO A 11 22.41 -20.36 4.03
CA PRO A 11 23.79 -20.60 3.69
C PRO A 11 24.64 -19.57 4.43
N ALA A 12 25.73 -20.01 5.08
CA ALA A 12 26.67 -19.11 5.70
C ALA A 12 26.96 -17.99 4.70
N LEU A 13 26.60 -16.75 5.07
CA LEU A 13 27.04 -15.59 4.33
C LEU A 13 28.55 -15.66 4.40
N GLN A 14 29.15 -16.27 3.39
CA GLN A 14 30.54 -16.08 3.06
C GLN A 14 30.70 -14.58 3.04
N GLU A 15 31.29 -14.05 4.12
CA GLU A 15 31.75 -12.69 4.27
C GLU A 15 32.47 -12.38 2.96
N MET A 16 31.75 -11.72 2.06
CA MET A 16 32.24 -11.35 0.75
C MET A 16 33.18 -10.22 1.06
N ILE A 17 34.43 -10.59 1.41
CA ILE A 17 35.52 -9.67 1.68
C ILE A 17 35.39 -8.56 0.64
N PRO A 18 35.12 -7.30 1.05
CA PRO A 18 34.93 -6.22 0.11
C PRO A 18 36.25 -5.99 -0.63
N GLY A 19 36.41 -6.70 -1.75
CA GLY A 19 37.35 -6.37 -2.80
C GLY A 19 36.94 -4.99 -3.27
N THR A 20 37.62 -3.99 -2.70
CA THR A 20 37.35 -2.57 -2.87
C THR A 20 37.58 -2.23 -4.33
N ILE A 21 36.56 -2.36 -5.16
CA ILE A 21 36.50 -1.64 -6.42
C ILE A 21 36.20 -0.19 -6.06
N SER A 22 37.27 0.56 -5.85
CA SER A 22 37.31 2.02 -5.79
C SER A 22 36.91 2.59 -7.16
N SER A 23 35.70 2.32 -7.62
CA SER A 23 35.04 3.24 -8.54
C SER A 23 34.76 4.48 -7.72
N GLY A 24 35.36 5.63 -8.05
CA GLY A 24 35.29 6.91 -7.31
C GLY A 24 33.90 7.53 -7.14
N LEU A 25 32.86 6.69 -7.11
CA LEU A 25 31.50 6.99 -6.75
C LEU A 25 31.45 7.05 -5.23
N VAL A 26 31.52 8.27 -4.70
CA VAL A 26 31.23 8.55 -3.31
C VAL A 26 29.84 8.00 -3.02
N LEU A 27 29.77 6.87 -2.32
CA LEU A 27 28.53 6.37 -1.76
C LEU A 27 28.05 7.41 -0.75
N LYS A 28 27.14 8.28 -1.17
CA LYS A 28 26.34 9.04 -0.21
C LYS A 28 25.58 7.98 0.60
N PRO A 29 25.73 7.94 1.92
CA PRO A 29 24.91 7.06 2.73
C PRO A 29 23.45 7.42 2.43
N SER A 30 22.69 6.45 1.91
CA SER A 30 21.24 6.60 1.78
C SER A 30 20.72 6.91 3.17
N SER A 31 19.97 8.01 3.28
CA SER A 31 19.35 8.38 4.56
C SER A 31 18.44 7.23 4.98
N SER A 32 18.80 6.56 6.07
CA SER A 32 17.97 5.54 6.68
C SER A 32 16.91 6.26 7.51
N THR A 33 15.87 6.76 6.84
CA THR A 33 14.72 7.32 7.57
C THR A 33 13.99 6.17 8.23
N SER A 34 13.87 6.20 9.56
CA SER A 34 13.04 5.23 10.28
C SER A 34 11.59 5.39 9.85
N TYR A 35 10.95 4.31 9.40
CA TYR A 35 9.52 4.31 9.10
C TYR A 35 8.75 4.35 10.42
N VAL A 36 8.02 5.45 10.64
CA VAL A 36 7.06 5.56 11.74
C VAL A 36 5.67 5.37 11.13
N PRO A 37 4.92 4.33 11.51
CA PRO A 37 3.58 4.13 10.99
C PRO A 37 2.67 5.31 11.42
N PRO A 38 1.77 5.78 10.53
CA PRO A 38 0.79 6.80 10.90
C PRO A 38 -0.11 6.33 12.04
N SER A 39 -0.60 7.26 12.85
CA SER A 39 -1.58 6.93 13.89
C SER A 39 -2.92 6.53 13.28
N ARG A 40 -3.78 5.84 14.04
CA ARG A 40 -5.11 5.45 13.56
C ARG A 40 -5.91 6.64 13.02
N ASN A 41 -5.81 7.79 13.68
CA ASN A 41 -6.49 9.01 13.23
C ASN A 41 -5.91 9.53 11.90
N ASP A 42 -4.60 9.40 11.69
CA ASP A 42 -3.97 9.78 10.42
C ASP A 42 -4.42 8.86 9.29
N TRP A 43 -4.54 7.54 9.57
CA TRP A 43 -5.12 6.60 8.62
C TRP A 43 -6.58 6.92 8.31
N ASP A 44 -7.38 7.21 9.33
CA ASP A 44 -8.77 7.59 9.12
C ASP A 44 -8.82 8.85 8.22
N LEU A 45 -8.02 9.88 8.47
CA LEU A 45 -8.02 11.08 7.62
C LEU A 45 -7.55 10.82 6.18
N LEU A 46 -6.54 9.96 5.99
CA LEU A 46 -6.00 9.64 4.66
C LEU A 46 -6.96 8.80 3.82
N PHE A 47 -7.77 7.95 4.45
CA PHE A 47 -8.60 6.96 3.76
C PHE A 47 -10.11 7.18 3.88
N GLN A 48 -10.60 7.98 4.83
CA GLN A 48 -12.03 8.30 4.97
C GLN A 48 -12.66 8.74 3.64
N PRO A 49 -12.11 9.72 2.88
CA PRO A 49 -12.74 10.16 1.64
C PRO A 49 -12.89 9.05 0.59
N LEU A 50 -11.89 8.16 0.50
CA LEU A 50 -11.90 7.01 -0.41
C LEU A 50 -13.02 6.03 -0.07
N PHE A 51 -13.26 5.79 1.22
CA PHE A 51 -14.32 4.90 1.67
C PHE A 51 -15.69 5.58 1.66
N ASP A 52 -15.76 6.86 1.99
CA ASP A 52 -17.00 7.63 2.00
C ASP A 52 -17.58 7.75 0.59
N GLU A 53 -16.74 7.93 -0.44
CA GLU A 53 -17.16 7.92 -1.84
C GLU A 53 -17.65 6.54 -2.28
N LEU A 54 -17.06 5.45 -1.77
CA LEU A 54 -17.47 4.09 -2.10
C LEU A 54 -18.77 3.67 -1.41
N LEU A 55 -18.94 4.03 -0.14
CA LEU A 55 -20.09 3.65 0.68
C LEU A 55 -21.28 4.60 0.49
N ASN A 56 -21.01 5.87 0.19
CA ASN A 56 -22.00 6.91 -0.05
C ASN A 56 -21.68 7.61 -1.38
N PRO A 57 -21.79 6.90 -2.52
CA PRO A 57 -21.54 7.51 -3.80
C PRO A 57 -22.49 8.70 -3.98
N PRO A 58 -21.99 9.84 -4.49
CA PRO A 58 -22.88 10.94 -4.84
C PRO A 58 -23.93 10.42 -5.83
N PRO A 59 -25.18 10.92 -5.75
CA PRO A 59 -26.17 10.57 -6.74
C PRO A 59 -25.59 10.92 -8.11
N SER A 60 -25.38 9.90 -8.95
CA SER A 60 -24.82 10.06 -10.30
C SER A 60 -25.54 11.22 -10.98
N VAL A 61 -24.79 12.23 -11.41
CA VAL A 61 -25.33 13.45 -12.05
C VAL A 61 -25.95 13.16 -13.42
N ASP A 62 -25.91 11.92 -13.92
CA ASP A 62 -26.71 11.51 -15.07
C ASP A 62 -27.48 10.22 -14.77
N ASN A 63 -28.78 10.38 -14.56
CA ASN A 63 -29.80 9.34 -14.75
C ASN A 63 -30.85 9.82 -15.76
N GLN A 64 -30.47 10.58 -16.80
CA GLN A 64 -31.36 10.79 -17.95
C GLN A 64 -31.26 9.63 -18.94
N ALA A 65 -31.59 8.40 -18.50
CA ALA A 65 -31.75 7.27 -19.42
C ALA A 65 -32.49 6.05 -18.83
N ALA A 66 -33.41 6.23 -17.87
CA ALA A 66 -34.13 5.07 -17.30
C ALA A 66 -35.61 5.35 -16.99
N GLU A 67 -36.29 6.15 -17.81
CA GLU A 67 -37.75 6.26 -17.71
C GLU A 67 -38.41 6.48 -19.09
N VAL A 68 -38.24 5.55 -20.03
CA VAL A 68 -39.21 5.39 -21.14
C VAL A 68 -39.36 3.91 -21.50
N VAL A 69 -39.87 3.10 -20.58
CA VAL A 69 -40.53 1.85 -20.96
C VAL A 69 -41.77 1.67 -20.09
N ALA A 70 -42.84 2.39 -20.40
CA ALA A 70 -44.17 1.94 -20.02
C ALA A 70 -44.57 0.80 -20.98
N PRO A 71 -45.12 -0.33 -20.48
CA PRO A 71 -45.67 -1.35 -21.36
C PRO A 71 -46.89 -0.77 -22.08
N ILE A 72 -46.87 -0.80 -23.41
CA ILE A 72 -48.04 -0.49 -24.23
C ILE A 72 -49.07 -1.59 -23.95
N ALA A 73 -50.17 -1.22 -23.28
CA ALA A 73 -51.34 -2.07 -23.20
C ALA A 73 -52.04 -2.11 -24.58
N GLU A 74 -52.52 -3.31 -24.93
CA GLU A 74 -53.13 -3.75 -26.20
C GLU A 74 -54.18 -2.83 -26.83
#